data_AF-A0A2E9VM14-F1
#
_entry.id   AF-A0A2E9VM14-F1
#
_cell.length_a   1.000
_cell.length_b   1.000
_cell.length_c   1.000
_cell.angle_alpha   90.00
_cell.angle_beta   90.00
_cell.angle_gamma   90.00
#
_symmetry.space_group_name_H-M   'P 1'
#
loop_
_entity.id
_entity.type
_entity.pdbx_description
1 polymer ?
#
loop_
_entity_poly.entity_id
_entity_poly.type
_entity_poly.pdbx_seq_one_letter_code
_entity_poly.pdbx_strand_id
1 'polypeptide(L)'
;MQHMKFNQGSSAERRGFLLVIVMVVIVMASLTCYQFADRMTTERQIVNVYKMEAQAHQAAESAIDYMMAMLTDPEMDLSTLPTLPAEDYAWQIILPGSPEAESPNDLMAVVLSRQSTMQFGELTFGIASEAGKINLNALAELDVPLEDQRNMLMSLPEMTETLADTILDFIDKDATPRDFGTESDDGEMMIRNASLTSLDELLVIPDITPSLLYGEDANRNGILDPSEDDGELREPYDDADGVLTLGWEDYLTLWSRETNLRPDGTPKINLNSEDLLQLEADLTTEFGVDLATFVVAYRQNGPKKQSSTGSSGGSGDSGGNNGSMNSQPTPQRGGSDSRGSGMRGGGTQGGGTRGGGSSNPSHGTPPQPTTPAPAPQAPTSQLDSQPSGWNLTNLFTVQSMQSTQEEGEWLAESSGSGSGKNSGQYKLQSPYELIGAIVTQDDSDLNSPWQVGDLTFLAQMEEVLTITEGETRDGRIDMNYATYESLAGLPEISDALIDEILSGTGSWVSPAELLQNGQIDVAGVIQLEPFLTAQSRTYRFIAAGFWKTGGPVVRIEVVLDVAGASPVILQHRNLTATGPGYLPEELAGGFAGEEP
;
A
#
# COMPACT_ATOMS: atom_id res chain seq x y z
N MET A 1 27.92 84.05 -84.69
CA MET A 1 26.49 83.72 -84.91
C MET A 1 26.22 82.37 -84.29
N GLN A 2 25.19 82.35 -83.42
CA GLN A 2 24.29 81.22 -83.18
C GLN A 2 24.72 80.03 -82.31
N HIS A 3 24.23 80.14 -81.07
CA HIS A 3 23.54 79.14 -80.25
C HIS A 3 24.36 78.23 -79.33
N MET A 4 24.54 78.78 -78.11
CA MET A 4 24.31 78.09 -76.84
C MET A 4 23.21 77.02 -76.95
N LYS A 5 23.54 75.80 -76.53
CA LYS A 5 22.59 74.90 -75.87
C LYS A 5 23.24 74.39 -74.59
N PHE A 6 22.94 75.08 -73.49
CA PHE A 6 22.94 74.49 -72.16
C PHE A 6 21.96 73.32 -72.20
N ASN A 7 22.47 72.09 -72.12
CA ASN A 7 21.60 70.97 -71.80
C ASN A 7 21.52 70.89 -70.27
N GLN A 8 20.40 71.40 -69.76
CA GLN A 8 20.01 71.36 -68.37
C GLN A 8 20.02 69.92 -67.85
N GLY A 9 20.39 69.76 -66.57
CA GLY A 9 20.53 68.46 -65.93
C GLY A 9 19.26 67.62 -66.00
N SER A 10 19.44 66.35 -66.32
CA SER A 10 18.40 65.34 -66.09
C SER A 10 18.37 65.00 -64.60
N SER A 11 17.70 65.82 -63.79
CA SER A 11 17.10 65.32 -62.55
C SER A 11 15.86 64.52 -62.95
N ALA A 12 16.08 63.29 -63.42
CA ALA A 12 15.01 62.33 -63.62
C ALA A 12 14.36 62.05 -62.26
N GLU A 13 13.06 62.33 -62.15
CA GLU A 13 12.24 62.12 -60.96
C GLU A 13 12.22 60.63 -60.57
N ARG A 14 13.17 60.21 -59.73
CA ARG A 14 13.06 58.96 -58.96
C ARG A 14 12.31 59.25 -57.66
N ARG A 15 10.98 59.42 -57.70
CA ARG A 15 10.21 59.83 -56.51
C ARG A 15 8.89 59.08 -56.29
N GLY A 16 8.88 57.75 -56.47
CA GLY A 16 7.74 56.91 -56.06
C GLY A 16 8.09 55.47 -55.68
N PHE A 17 9.03 54.84 -56.39
CA PHE A 17 9.37 53.42 -56.18
C PHE A 17 10.06 53.12 -54.84
N LEU A 18 10.86 54.07 -54.33
CA LEU A 18 11.55 53.92 -53.03
C LEU A 18 10.55 53.84 -51.87
N LEU A 19 9.40 54.52 -51.99
CA LEU A 19 8.34 54.48 -50.98
C LEU A 19 7.65 53.11 -50.93
N VAL A 20 7.48 52.45 -52.08
CA VAL A 20 6.94 51.08 -52.15
C VAL A 20 7.90 50.09 -51.49
N ILE A 21 9.21 50.19 -51.77
CA ILE A 21 10.21 49.33 -51.11
C ILE A 21 10.21 49.56 -49.60
N VAL A 22 10.24 50.81 -49.15
CA VAL A 22 10.21 51.13 -47.72
C VAL A 22 8.93 50.61 -47.07
N MET A 23 7.78 50.73 -47.74
CA MET A 23 6.52 50.20 -47.23
C MET A 23 6.54 48.67 -47.12
N VAL A 24 7.10 47.96 -48.11
CA VAL A 24 7.26 46.49 -48.04
C VAL A 24 8.22 46.10 -46.90
N VAL A 25 9.34 46.82 -46.75
CA VAL A 25 10.29 46.57 -45.66
C VAL A 25 9.65 46.83 -44.29
N ILE A 26 8.87 47.92 -44.15
CA ILE A 26 8.13 48.20 -42.91
C ILE A 26 7.09 47.12 -42.65
N VAL A 27 6.33 46.67 -43.65
CA VAL A 27 5.34 45.59 -43.49
C VAL A 27 6.03 44.29 -43.05
N MET A 28 7.13 43.91 -43.69
CA MET A 28 7.91 42.72 -43.31
C MET A 28 8.47 42.85 -41.89
N ALA A 29 9.08 44.00 -41.55
CA ALA A 29 9.61 44.26 -40.22
C ALA A 29 8.51 44.22 -39.15
N SER A 30 7.34 44.84 -39.41
CA SER A 30 6.18 44.79 -38.52
C SER A 30 5.65 43.37 -38.33
N LEU A 31 5.60 42.56 -39.40
CA LEU A 31 5.18 41.16 -39.30
C LEU A 31 6.17 40.35 -38.46
N THR A 32 7.48 40.57 -38.64
CA THR A 32 8.52 39.94 -37.81
C THR A 32 8.43 40.37 -36.35
N CYS A 33 8.23 41.66 -36.07
CA CYS A 33 8.03 42.16 -34.71
C CYS A 33 6.77 41.58 -34.08
N TYR A 34 5.67 41.43 -34.84
CA TYR A 34 4.44 40.82 -34.37
C TYR A 34 4.65 39.34 -34.02
N GLN A 35 5.27 38.56 -34.91
CA GLN A 35 5.60 37.15 -34.65
C GLN A 35 6.53 36.98 -33.44
N PHE A 36 7.50 37.87 -33.28
CA PHE A 36 8.38 37.87 -32.12
C PHE A 36 7.62 38.17 -30.82
N ALA A 37 6.75 39.19 -30.83
CA ALA A 37 5.94 39.55 -29.67
C ALA A 37 5.00 38.41 -29.26
N ASP A 38 4.33 37.79 -30.23
CA ASP A 38 3.45 36.64 -30.02
C ASP A 38 4.21 35.46 -29.40
N ARG A 39 5.37 35.10 -29.97
CA ARG A 39 6.24 34.07 -29.41
C ARG A 39 6.69 34.40 -27.99
N MET A 40 7.10 35.65 -27.72
CA MET A 40 7.52 36.06 -26.38
C MET A 40 6.37 36.00 -25.36
N THR A 41 5.13 36.27 -25.77
CA THR A 41 3.97 36.09 -24.87
C THR A 41 3.70 34.63 -24.55
N THR A 42 3.81 33.73 -25.53
CA THR A 42 3.69 32.28 -25.31
C THR A 42 4.81 31.75 -24.41
N GLU A 43 6.07 32.12 -24.69
CA GLU A 43 7.22 31.71 -23.86
C GLU A 43 7.06 32.20 -22.41
N ARG A 44 6.57 33.43 -22.21
CA ARG A 44 6.26 33.95 -20.87
C ARG A 44 5.19 33.10 -20.17
N GLN A 45 4.14 32.68 -20.87
CA GLN A 45 3.09 31.82 -20.30
C GLN A 45 3.64 30.44 -19.93
N ILE A 46 4.44 29.83 -20.81
CA ILE A 46 5.10 28.54 -20.54
C ILE A 46 6.01 28.63 -19.31
N VAL A 47 6.85 29.66 -19.22
CA VAL A 47 7.74 29.87 -18.06
C VAL A 47 6.93 30.06 -16.78
N ASN A 48 5.77 30.74 -16.85
CA ASN A 48 4.91 30.90 -15.67
C ASN A 48 4.31 29.57 -15.21
N VAL A 49 3.80 28.75 -16.13
CA VAL A 49 3.27 27.41 -15.80
C VAL A 49 4.37 26.52 -15.22
N TYR A 50 5.55 26.50 -15.84
CA TYR A 50 6.69 25.73 -15.33
C TYR A 50 7.12 26.16 -13.92
N LYS A 51 7.12 27.48 -13.65
CA LYS A 51 7.37 28.01 -12.31
C LYS A 51 6.31 27.52 -11.31
N MET A 52 5.03 27.60 -11.68
CA MET A 52 3.93 27.18 -10.82
C MET A 52 4.00 25.68 -10.52
N GLU A 53 4.30 24.85 -11.52
CA GLU A 53 4.50 23.40 -11.39
C GLU A 53 5.66 23.08 -10.45
N ALA A 54 6.81 23.75 -10.61
CA ALA A 54 7.96 23.56 -9.73
C ALA A 54 7.63 23.94 -8.28
N GLN A 55 6.87 25.02 -8.06
CA GLN A 55 6.43 25.41 -6.72
C GLN A 55 5.40 24.45 -6.13
N ALA A 56 4.45 23.96 -6.94
CA ALA A 56 3.49 22.92 -6.55
C ALA A 56 4.18 21.61 -6.17
N HIS A 57 5.19 21.20 -6.93
CA HIS A 57 6.01 20.03 -6.59
C HIS A 57 6.71 20.20 -5.24
N GLN A 58 7.35 21.35 -4.99
CA GLN A 58 7.99 21.60 -3.69
C GLN A 58 6.97 21.69 -2.54
N ALA A 59 5.73 22.12 -2.83
CA ALA A 59 4.66 22.10 -1.87
C ALA A 59 4.25 20.67 -1.49
N ALA A 60 4.10 19.79 -2.48
CA ALA A 60 3.84 18.35 -2.26
C ALA A 60 4.97 17.70 -1.43
N GLU A 61 6.23 17.96 -1.78
CA GLU A 61 7.40 17.47 -1.02
C GLU A 61 7.40 17.96 0.44
N SER A 62 7.03 19.23 0.67
CA SER A 62 6.91 19.78 2.01
C SER A 62 5.80 19.10 2.83
N ALA A 63 4.73 18.63 2.18
CA ALA A 63 3.69 17.84 2.84
C ALA A 63 4.20 16.46 3.26
N ILE A 64 5.05 15.82 2.46
CA ILE A 64 5.69 14.54 2.81
C ILE A 64 6.57 14.72 4.05
N ASP A 65 7.41 15.77 4.07
CA ASP A 65 8.26 16.09 5.22
C ASP A 65 7.45 16.38 6.50
N TYR A 66 6.34 17.12 6.36
CA TYR A 66 5.42 17.36 7.46
C TYR A 66 4.80 16.06 7.99
N MET A 67 4.34 15.19 7.09
CA MET A 67 3.77 13.88 7.46
C MET A 67 4.80 12.99 8.15
N MET A 68 6.06 12.99 7.72
CA MET A 68 7.13 12.25 8.40
C MET A 68 7.34 12.75 9.83
N ALA A 69 7.34 14.06 10.06
CA ALA A 69 7.46 14.64 11.40
C ALA A 69 6.23 14.36 12.27
N MET A 70 5.04 14.42 11.67
CA MET A 70 3.76 14.17 12.30
C MET A 70 3.65 12.72 12.79
N LEU A 71 3.91 11.75 11.90
CA LEU A 71 3.77 10.31 12.18
C LEU A 71 4.86 9.75 13.11
N THR A 72 5.92 10.50 13.36
CA THR A 72 7.01 10.10 14.27
C THR A 72 6.93 10.78 15.63
N ASP A 73 5.95 11.67 15.84
CA ASP A 73 5.72 12.31 17.12
C ASP A 73 5.10 11.30 18.10
N PRO A 74 5.79 10.93 19.21
CA PRO A 74 5.26 9.97 20.18
C PRO A 74 4.04 10.49 20.96
N GLU A 75 3.82 11.80 20.99
CA GLU A 75 2.63 12.41 21.61
C GLU A 75 1.43 12.41 20.65
N MET A 76 1.64 12.05 19.38
CA MET A 76 0.57 11.95 18.41
C MET A 76 -0.22 10.67 18.60
N ASP A 77 -1.47 10.84 18.99
CA ASP A 77 -2.41 9.73 19.02
C ASP A 77 -2.89 9.44 17.59
N LEU A 78 -2.23 8.49 16.92
CA LEU A 78 -2.57 8.07 15.55
C LEU A 78 -3.99 7.47 15.46
N SER A 79 -4.57 7.00 16.57
CA SER A 79 -5.97 6.55 16.61
C SER A 79 -6.97 7.70 16.42
N THR A 80 -6.52 8.94 16.66
CA THR A 80 -7.28 10.18 16.43
C THR A 80 -7.05 10.80 15.06
N LEU A 81 -6.33 10.10 14.17
CA LEU A 81 -6.25 10.43 12.75
C LEU A 81 -7.20 9.54 11.92
N PRO A 82 -8.53 9.62 12.08
CA PRO A 82 -9.39 8.95 11.13
C PRO A 82 -9.08 9.44 9.71
N THR A 83 -9.29 8.54 8.76
CA THR A 83 -9.74 8.91 7.42
C THR A 83 -11.07 9.65 7.59
N LEU A 84 -10.99 10.93 7.96
CA LEU A 84 -12.15 11.75 8.20
C LEU A 84 -12.81 12.02 6.83
N PRO A 85 -14.13 11.84 6.68
CA PRO A 85 -14.84 12.49 5.59
C PRO A 85 -14.53 13.99 5.66
N ALA A 86 -14.50 14.64 4.49
CA ALA A 86 -13.89 15.94 4.14
C ALA A 86 -14.13 17.18 5.04
N GLU A 87 -14.78 17.05 6.19
CA GLU A 87 -15.23 18.15 7.04
C GLU A 87 -14.17 18.66 8.03
N ASP A 88 -13.10 17.89 8.30
CA ASP A 88 -12.07 18.27 9.27
C ASP A 88 -10.74 18.68 8.60
N TYR A 89 -10.46 19.98 8.69
CA TYR A 89 -9.33 20.76 8.17
C TYR A 89 -7.92 20.32 8.60
N ALA A 90 -7.74 19.13 9.18
CA ALA A 90 -6.47 18.66 9.75
C ALA A 90 -5.41 18.29 8.70
N TRP A 91 -5.82 18.08 7.45
CA TRP A 91 -4.96 17.56 6.38
C TRP A 91 -4.53 18.60 5.33
N GLN A 92 -4.99 19.85 5.47
CA GLN A 92 -4.58 20.95 4.60
C GLN A 92 -3.34 21.64 5.17
N ILE A 93 -2.21 21.49 4.47
CA ILE A 93 -0.98 22.19 4.80
C ILE A 93 -0.97 23.48 3.99
N ILE A 94 -1.45 24.56 4.60
CA ILE A 94 -1.35 25.90 4.04
C ILE A 94 0.11 26.34 4.19
N LEU A 95 0.86 26.31 3.09
CA LEU A 95 2.21 26.85 3.08
C LEU A 95 2.11 28.38 3.11
N PRO A 96 2.80 29.07 4.05
CA PRO A 96 2.83 30.51 4.05
C PRO A 96 3.48 30.98 2.75
N GLY A 97 2.69 31.55 1.86
CA GLY A 97 3.23 32.20 0.66
C GLY A 97 4.11 33.38 1.07
N SER A 98 4.92 33.86 0.12
CA SER A 98 5.78 35.00 0.40
C SER A 98 4.91 36.19 0.82
N PRO A 99 5.23 36.91 1.92
CA PRO A 99 4.47 38.09 2.36
C PRO A 99 4.48 39.24 1.33
N GLU A 100 5.29 39.12 0.27
CA GLU A 100 5.38 40.03 -0.87
C GLU A 100 4.44 39.66 -2.03
N ALA A 101 3.74 38.52 -1.96
CA ALA A 101 2.77 38.11 -2.98
C ALA A 101 1.43 38.83 -2.75
N GLU A 102 0.77 39.25 -3.83
CA GLU A 102 -0.57 39.88 -3.76
C GLU A 102 -1.64 38.95 -3.14
N SER A 103 -1.40 37.62 -3.20
CA SER A 103 -2.21 36.57 -2.59
C SER A 103 -1.30 35.57 -1.84
N PRO A 104 -1.01 35.78 -0.56
CA PRO A 104 -0.03 34.99 0.19
C PRO A 104 -0.46 33.55 0.52
N ASN A 105 -1.65 33.08 0.09
CA ASN A 105 -2.17 31.73 0.41
C ASN A 105 -2.59 30.93 -0.84
N ASP A 106 -2.10 31.29 -2.03
CA ASP A 106 -2.53 30.60 -3.26
C ASP A 106 -1.82 29.26 -3.49
N LEU A 107 -0.60 29.07 -2.99
CA LEU A 107 0.11 27.79 -3.05
C LEU A 107 -0.27 26.94 -1.84
N MET A 108 -0.81 25.74 -2.10
CA MET A 108 -1.30 24.84 -1.06
C MET A 108 -0.71 23.44 -1.25
N ALA A 109 -0.63 22.68 -0.15
CA ALA A 109 -0.39 21.25 -0.19
C ALA A 109 -1.44 20.52 0.66
N VAL A 110 -1.82 19.33 0.23
CA VAL A 110 -2.83 18.52 0.91
C VAL A 110 -2.47 17.05 0.86
N VAL A 111 -2.90 16.31 1.89
CA VAL A 111 -2.65 14.88 2.04
C VAL A 111 -3.97 14.14 1.84
N LEU A 112 -3.97 13.21 0.88
CA LEU A 112 -5.14 12.46 0.43
C LEU A 112 -4.92 10.96 0.65
N SER A 113 -6.01 10.27 0.98
CA SER A 113 -6.02 8.82 1.12
C SER A 113 -6.71 8.19 -0.07
N ARG A 114 -6.15 7.10 -0.58
CA ARG A 114 -6.77 6.27 -1.62
C ARG A 114 -7.18 4.94 -1.00
N GLN A 115 -8.37 4.91 -0.42
CA GLN A 115 -8.98 3.71 0.17
C GLN A 115 -10.30 3.40 -0.54
N SER A 116 -10.59 2.11 -0.71
CA SER A 116 -11.94 1.63 -1.04
C SER A 116 -12.86 1.79 0.19
N THR A 117 -13.33 3.01 0.45
CA THR A 117 -14.41 3.18 1.42
C THR A 117 -15.73 2.75 0.79
N MET A 118 -16.64 2.18 1.59
CA MET A 118 -17.97 1.75 1.11
C MET A 118 -18.81 2.90 0.50
N GLN A 119 -18.38 4.14 0.71
CA GLN A 119 -18.99 5.34 0.14
C GLN A 119 -18.11 5.84 -1.01
N PHE A 120 -18.09 5.05 -2.09
CA PHE A 120 -17.31 5.29 -3.30
C PHE A 120 -17.60 6.68 -3.89
N GLY A 121 -16.55 7.37 -4.36
CA GLY A 121 -16.65 8.60 -5.15
C GLY A 121 -16.46 9.92 -4.41
N GLU A 122 -16.15 9.92 -3.10
CA GLU A 122 -15.80 11.15 -2.37
C GLU A 122 -14.30 11.28 -2.13
N LEU A 123 -13.77 12.49 -2.37
CA LEU A 123 -12.38 12.85 -2.08
C LEU A 123 -12.09 12.64 -0.59
N THR A 124 -11.19 11.69 -0.29
CA THR A 124 -10.82 11.35 1.09
C THR A 124 -9.49 11.98 1.47
N PHE A 125 -9.46 12.70 2.59
CA PHE A 125 -8.25 13.31 3.14
C PHE A 125 -7.59 12.38 4.17
N GLY A 126 -6.27 12.44 4.28
CA GLY A 126 -5.51 11.70 5.27
C GLY A 126 -4.67 10.56 4.70
N ILE A 127 -4.46 9.51 5.50
CA ILE A 127 -3.54 8.41 5.20
C ILE A 127 -4.26 7.06 5.24
N ALA A 128 -3.65 6.06 4.61
CA ALA A 128 -4.05 4.67 4.70
C ALA A 128 -2.94 3.82 5.32
N SER A 129 -3.30 2.79 6.07
CA SER A 129 -2.35 1.78 6.52
C SER A 129 -2.11 0.75 5.41
N GLU A 130 -0.86 0.47 5.09
CA GLU A 130 -0.52 -0.66 4.22
C GLU A 130 -0.65 -2.00 4.94
N ALA A 131 -0.64 -1.99 6.28
CA ALA A 131 -0.85 -3.20 7.05
C ALA A 131 -2.28 -3.75 6.92
N GLY A 132 -3.26 -3.02 6.37
CA GLY A 132 -4.56 -3.60 6.02
C GLY A 132 -4.52 -4.60 4.86
N LYS A 133 -3.37 -4.72 4.18
CA LYS A 133 -3.20 -5.50 2.95
C LYS A 133 -2.32 -6.73 3.18
N ILE A 134 -2.42 -7.71 2.28
CA ILE A 134 -1.54 -8.88 2.28
C ILE A 134 -0.16 -8.44 1.77
N ASN A 135 0.87 -8.62 2.61
CA ASN A 135 2.24 -8.33 2.22
C ASN A 135 2.88 -9.56 1.55
N LEU A 136 3.09 -9.47 0.23
CA LEU A 136 3.63 -10.58 -0.55
C LEU A 136 5.03 -11.01 -0.12
N ASN A 137 5.89 -10.04 0.19
CA ASN A 137 7.27 -10.31 0.60
C ASN A 137 7.32 -11.04 1.95
N ALA A 138 6.48 -10.61 2.90
CA ALA A 138 6.40 -11.26 4.21
C ALA A 138 5.69 -12.62 4.13
N LEU A 139 4.66 -12.74 3.30
CA LEU A 139 3.91 -13.99 3.10
C LEU A 139 4.82 -15.11 2.58
N ALA A 140 5.70 -14.81 1.62
CA ALA A 140 6.65 -15.77 1.07
C ALA A 140 7.68 -16.26 2.10
N GLU A 141 7.95 -15.48 3.15
CA GLU A 141 8.90 -15.84 4.23
C GLU A 141 8.20 -16.41 5.48
N LEU A 142 6.87 -16.44 5.51
CA LEU A 142 6.10 -16.82 6.69
C LEU A 142 6.23 -18.33 6.97
N ASP A 143 6.58 -18.69 8.21
CA ASP A 143 6.77 -20.09 8.64
C ASP A 143 5.42 -20.78 8.92
N VAL A 144 4.65 -20.98 7.85
CA VAL A 144 3.36 -21.68 7.83
C VAL A 144 3.35 -22.70 6.68
N PRO A 145 2.47 -23.72 6.69
CA PRO A 145 2.32 -24.63 5.56
C PRO A 145 2.15 -23.88 4.23
N LEU A 146 2.79 -24.37 3.16
CA LEU A 146 2.73 -23.73 1.83
C LEU A 146 1.30 -23.62 1.30
N GLU A 147 0.44 -24.57 1.65
CA GLU A 147 -0.99 -24.52 1.34
C GLU A 147 -1.68 -23.32 1.99
N ASP A 148 -1.32 -22.97 3.23
CA ASP A 148 -1.88 -21.80 3.91
C ASP A 148 -1.38 -20.50 3.26
N GLN A 149 -0.11 -20.42 2.85
CA GLN A 149 0.42 -19.28 2.09
C GLN A 149 -0.37 -19.06 0.79
N ARG A 150 -0.63 -20.14 0.04
CA ARG A 150 -1.44 -20.08 -1.19
C ARG A 150 -2.87 -19.63 -0.89
N ASN A 151 -3.51 -20.25 0.11
CA ASN A 151 -4.90 -19.96 0.46
C ASN A 151 -5.11 -18.48 0.83
N MET A 152 -4.09 -17.83 1.40
CA MET A 152 -4.12 -16.39 1.68
C MET A 152 -4.29 -15.52 0.42
N LEU A 153 -3.82 -15.97 -0.74
CA LEU A 153 -4.01 -15.25 -2.01
C LEU A 153 -5.30 -15.64 -2.73
N MET A 154 -5.88 -16.81 -2.43
CA MET A 154 -7.05 -17.35 -3.13
C MET A 154 -8.33 -16.55 -2.92
N SER A 155 -8.37 -15.64 -1.94
CA SER A 155 -9.47 -14.70 -1.73
C SER A 155 -9.49 -13.55 -2.74
N LEU A 156 -8.39 -13.33 -3.46
CA LEU A 156 -8.29 -12.24 -4.42
C LEU A 156 -9.14 -12.51 -5.68
N PRO A 157 -9.76 -11.48 -6.28
CA PRO A 157 -10.51 -11.63 -7.53
C PRO A 157 -9.66 -12.23 -8.64
N GLU A 158 -10.23 -13.19 -9.37
CA GLU A 158 -9.60 -13.90 -10.49
C GLU A 158 -8.31 -14.68 -10.14
N MET A 159 -8.01 -14.88 -8.86
CA MET A 159 -6.87 -15.70 -8.44
C MET A 159 -7.12 -17.19 -8.71
N THR A 160 -6.08 -17.88 -9.16
CA THR A 160 -6.07 -19.34 -9.35
C THR A 160 -4.94 -19.97 -8.55
N GLU A 161 -5.03 -21.27 -8.24
CA GLU A 161 -3.97 -21.99 -7.50
C GLU A 161 -2.61 -21.90 -8.20
N THR A 162 -2.61 -22.06 -9.54
CA THR A 162 -1.43 -21.91 -10.38
C THR A 162 -0.86 -20.50 -10.30
N LEU A 163 -1.71 -19.48 -10.35
CA LEU A 163 -1.25 -18.09 -10.32
C LEU A 163 -0.70 -17.70 -8.94
N ALA A 164 -1.38 -18.11 -7.86
CA ALA A 164 -0.94 -17.87 -6.49
C ALA A 164 0.42 -18.53 -6.20
N ASP A 165 0.58 -19.82 -6.52
CA ASP A 165 1.85 -20.51 -6.34
C ASP A 165 2.94 -19.93 -7.25
N THR A 166 2.62 -19.51 -8.49
CA THR A 166 3.58 -18.83 -9.37
C THR A 166 4.04 -17.48 -8.81
N ILE A 167 3.13 -16.69 -8.22
CA ILE A 167 3.49 -15.44 -7.55
C ILE A 167 4.43 -15.71 -6.38
N LEU A 168 4.16 -16.73 -5.57
CA LEU A 168 5.00 -17.05 -4.42
C LEU A 168 6.37 -17.61 -4.84
N ASP A 169 6.43 -18.48 -5.87
CA ASP A 169 7.71 -19.00 -6.43
C ASP A 169 8.53 -17.84 -7.04
N PHE A 170 7.86 -16.82 -7.60
CA PHE A 170 8.55 -15.65 -8.13
C PHE A 170 9.34 -14.85 -7.07
N ILE A 171 8.90 -14.93 -5.81
CA ILE A 171 9.37 -14.08 -4.70
C ILE A 171 10.29 -14.83 -3.74
N ASP A 172 9.98 -16.10 -3.46
CA ASP A 172 10.72 -16.85 -2.46
C ASP A 172 12.19 -17.07 -2.85
N LYS A 173 13.02 -17.44 -1.88
CA LYS A 173 14.47 -17.51 -2.11
C LYS A 173 14.95 -18.83 -2.67
N ASP A 174 14.11 -19.85 -2.64
CA ASP A 174 14.52 -21.18 -3.04
C ASP A 174 14.24 -21.38 -4.53
N ALA A 175 14.47 -22.58 -5.05
CA ALA A 175 14.29 -22.85 -6.49
C ALA A 175 13.49 -24.15 -6.66
N THR A 176 12.63 -24.42 -5.69
CA THR A 176 11.78 -25.60 -5.60
C THR A 176 10.37 -25.17 -5.93
N PRO A 177 9.81 -25.64 -7.05
CA PRO A 177 8.47 -25.23 -7.41
C PRO A 177 7.46 -25.73 -6.38
N ARG A 178 6.49 -24.88 -6.03
CA ARG A 178 5.29 -25.27 -5.27
C ARG A 178 4.42 -26.26 -6.08
N ASP A 179 3.38 -26.80 -5.45
CA ASP A 179 2.51 -27.83 -6.03
C ASP A 179 1.94 -27.43 -7.40
N PHE A 180 1.56 -26.16 -7.57
CA PHE A 180 1.03 -25.61 -8.82
C PHE A 180 1.92 -24.50 -9.42
N GLY A 181 3.08 -24.24 -8.81
CA GLY A 181 3.99 -23.16 -9.19
C GLY A 181 4.99 -23.55 -10.28
N THR A 182 5.92 -22.64 -10.55
CA THR A 182 6.99 -22.83 -11.52
C THR A 182 8.25 -22.13 -11.07
N GLU A 183 9.38 -22.82 -11.21
CA GLU A 183 10.76 -22.33 -11.01
C GLU A 183 11.56 -22.38 -12.33
N SER A 184 10.83 -22.50 -13.45
CA SER A 184 11.40 -22.75 -14.77
C SER A 184 11.91 -21.47 -15.44
N ASP A 185 13.24 -21.35 -15.60
CA ASP A 185 13.94 -20.42 -16.49
C ASP A 185 14.00 -20.96 -17.94
N ASP A 186 12.87 -21.44 -18.48
CA ASP A 186 12.78 -21.92 -19.86
C ASP A 186 12.85 -20.78 -20.90
N GLY A 187 12.99 -19.54 -20.43
CA GLY A 187 13.19 -18.34 -21.22
C GLY A 187 11.89 -17.62 -21.61
N GLU A 188 10.71 -18.14 -21.22
CA GLU A 188 9.45 -17.39 -21.34
C GLU A 188 9.28 -16.37 -20.20
N MET A 189 9.80 -16.68 -19.01
CA MET A 189 9.76 -15.82 -17.84
C MET A 189 11.08 -15.92 -17.06
N MET A 190 11.60 -14.78 -16.56
CA MET A 190 12.74 -14.78 -15.63
C MET A 190 12.21 -14.63 -14.20
N ILE A 191 12.33 -15.70 -13.43
CA ILE A 191 11.95 -15.75 -12.02
C ILE A 191 13.06 -15.08 -11.20
N ARG A 192 12.67 -14.24 -10.23
CA ARG A 192 13.63 -13.41 -9.47
C ARG A 192 14.24 -14.12 -8.28
N ASN A 193 13.43 -14.94 -7.62
CA ASN A 193 13.74 -15.63 -6.36
C ASN A 193 14.22 -14.63 -5.29
N ALA A 194 13.55 -13.48 -5.26
CA ALA A 194 13.89 -12.34 -4.41
C ALA A 194 12.65 -11.48 -4.15
N SER A 195 12.64 -10.82 -3.00
CA SER A 195 11.61 -9.86 -2.62
C SER A 195 11.38 -8.80 -3.71
N LEU A 196 10.10 -8.51 -3.95
CA LEU A 196 9.67 -7.51 -4.91
C LEU A 196 10.05 -6.11 -4.44
N THR A 197 10.40 -5.25 -5.40
CA THR A 197 10.62 -3.81 -5.18
C THR A 197 9.51 -2.94 -5.74
N SER A 198 8.70 -3.48 -6.66
CA SER A 198 7.47 -2.87 -7.17
C SER A 198 6.46 -3.96 -7.51
N LEU A 199 5.16 -3.67 -7.29
CA LEU A 199 4.08 -4.57 -7.73
C LEU A 199 4.08 -4.75 -9.26
N ASP A 200 4.58 -3.77 -10.00
CA ASP A 200 4.67 -3.81 -11.47
C ASP A 200 5.54 -4.98 -11.97
N GLU A 201 6.40 -5.54 -11.13
CA GLU A 201 7.22 -6.72 -11.46
C GLU A 201 6.37 -7.96 -11.73
N LEU A 202 5.18 -8.04 -11.13
CA LEU A 202 4.22 -9.13 -11.35
C LEU A 202 3.71 -9.17 -12.79
N LEU A 203 3.76 -8.06 -13.54
CA LEU A 203 3.36 -8.01 -14.95
C LEU A 203 4.27 -8.82 -15.89
N VAL A 204 5.38 -9.35 -15.36
CA VAL A 204 6.22 -10.32 -16.08
C VAL A 204 5.55 -11.70 -16.16
N ILE A 205 4.64 -12.01 -15.22
CA ILE A 205 3.85 -13.24 -15.21
C ILE A 205 2.73 -13.10 -16.28
N PRO A 206 2.69 -13.95 -17.32
CA PRO A 206 1.80 -13.79 -18.47
C PRO A 206 0.31 -13.67 -18.15
N ASP A 207 -0.13 -14.29 -17.06
CA ASP A 207 -1.54 -14.29 -16.63
C ASP A 207 -1.92 -13.06 -15.78
N ILE A 208 -0.96 -12.20 -15.44
CA ILE A 208 -1.21 -10.96 -14.69
C ILE A 208 -1.31 -9.79 -15.66
N THR A 209 -2.49 -9.17 -15.72
CA THR A 209 -2.77 -7.99 -16.55
C THR A 209 -2.72 -6.69 -15.75
N PRO A 210 -2.50 -5.53 -16.39
CA PRO A 210 -2.64 -4.24 -15.72
C PRO A 210 -4.04 -4.01 -15.12
N SER A 211 -5.09 -4.57 -15.72
CA SER A 211 -6.46 -4.47 -15.19
C SER A 211 -6.63 -5.23 -13.88
N LEU A 212 -6.05 -6.43 -13.75
CA LEU A 212 -6.04 -7.16 -12.48
C LEU A 212 -5.26 -6.40 -11.41
N LEU A 213 -4.11 -5.84 -11.77
CA LEU A 213 -3.21 -5.22 -10.79
C LEU A 213 -3.67 -3.84 -10.32
N TYR A 214 -4.19 -3.00 -11.22
CA TYR A 214 -4.50 -1.59 -10.94
C TYR A 214 -5.99 -1.26 -11.04
N GLY A 215 -6.82 -2.18 -11.53
CA GLY A 215 -8.24 -1.94 -11.71
C GLY A 215 -8.55 -0.84 -12.72
N GLU A 216 -9.59 -0.08 -12.42
CA GLU A 216 -10.23 0.92 -13.28
C GLU A 216 -9.74 2.35 -12.99
N ASP A 217 -9.09 2.60 -11.84
CA ASP A 217 -8.56 3.93 -11.46
C ASP A 217 -7.29 4.28 -12.24
N ALA A 218 -7.47 4.63 -13.52
CA ALA A 218 -6.38 4.90 -14.45
C ALA A 218 -5.53 6.09 -14.01
N ASN A 219 -6.18 7.07 -13.39
CA ASN A 219 -5.53 8.31 -13.01
C ASN A 219 -4.96 8.27 -11.58
N ARG A 220 -5.32 7.26 -10.78
CA ARG A 220 -4.92 7.01 -9.39
C ARG A 220 -5.41 8.09 -8.42
N ASN A 221 -6.65 8.56 -8.58
CA ASN A 221 -7.24 9.57 -7.70
C ASN A 221 -8.23 8.99 -6.67
N GLY A 222 -8.61 7.71 -6.79
CA GLY A 222 -9.62 7.08 -5.95
C GLY A 222 -11.05 7.61 -6.18
N ILE A 223 -11.31 8.27 -7.31
CA ILE A 223 -12.63 8.81 -7.67
C ILE A 223 -13.04 8.16 -8.98
N LEU A 224 -14.24 7.58 -9.03
CA LEU A 224 -14.79 7.00 -10.25
C LEU A 224 -15.04 8.09 -11.29
N ASP A 225 -14.19 8.17 -12.32
CA ASP A 225 -14.37 9.10 -13.41
C ASP A 225 -15.38 8.58 -14.45
N PRO A 226 -16.05 9.45 -15.23
CA PRO A 226 -16.90 9.01 -16.36
C PRO A 226 -16.15 8.29 -17.49
N SER A 227 -14.82 8.18 -17.40
CA SER A 227 -14.01 7.35 -18.29
C SER A 227 -13.74 5.95 -17.75
N GLU A 228 -14.05 5.72 -16.48
CA GLU A 228 -13.79 4.50 -15.71
C GLU A 228 -15.13 3.81 -15.33
N ASP A 229 -16.24 4.29 -15.89
CA ASP A 229 -17.62 3.77 -15.75
C ASP A 229 -18.32 3.81 -17.13
N ASP A 230 -17.56 3.54 -18.21
CA ASP A 230 -18.02 3.65 -19.59
C ASP A 230 -18.02 2.33 -20.38
N GLY A 231 -17.75 1.24 -19.68
CA GLY A 231 -17.71 -0.13 -20.15
C GLY A 231 -16.51 -0.37 -21.06
N GLU A 232 -16.80 -0.69 -22.32
CA GLU A 232 -15.79 -1.03 -23.33
C GLU A 232 -15.50 0.15 -24.28
N LEU A 233 -15.91 1.38 -23.93
CA LEU A 233 -15.77 2.53 -24.83
C LEU A 233 -14.35 3.08 -24.83
N ARG A 234 -13.69 3.14 -23.67
CA ARG A 234 -12.30 3.57 -23.51
C ARG A 234 -11.57 2.63 -22.55
N GLU A 235 -10.25 2.59 -22.64
CA GLU A 235 -9.43 1.95 -21.60
C GLU A 235 -9.32 2.89 -20.39
N PRO A 236 -9.28 2.36 -19.15
CA PRO A 236 -9.39 0.95 -18.81
C PRO A 236 -10.81 0.44 -19.00
N TYR A 237 -10.95 -0.79 -19.52
CA TYR A 237 -12.26 -1.40 -19.71
C TYR A 237 -12.85 -1.77 -18.35
N ASP A 238 -14.10 -1.39 -18.14
CA ASP A 238 -14.84 -1.52 -16.88
C ASP A 238 -16.18 -2.24 -17.11
N ASP A 239 -16.90 -2.55 -16.03
CA ASP A 239 -18.22 -3.18 -16.09
C ASP A 239 -19.41 -2.21 -16.04
N ALA A 240 -19.12 -0.91 -15.91
CA ALA A 240 -20.05 0.21 -15.79
C ALA A 240 -21.13 0.02 -14.71
N ASP A 241 -20.75 -0.55 -13.57
CA ASP A 241 -21.66 -0.81 -12.44
C ASP A 241 -21.80 0.37 -11.46
N GLY A 242 -21.04 1.44 -11.67
CA GLY A 242 -20.99 2.62 -10.81
C GLY A 242 -20.12 2.47 -9.56
N VAL A 243 -19.28 1.43 -9.47
CA VAL A 243 -18.35 1.16 -8.37
C VAL A 243 -16.92 1.21 -8.91
N LEU A 244 -16.04 1.93 -8.21
CA LEU A 244 -14.62 1.97 -8.57
C LEU A 244 -13.89 0.71 -8.09
N THR A 245 -13.39 -0.10 -9.03
CA THR A 245 -12.54 -1.25 -8.70
C THR A 245 -11.05 -0.85 -8.75
N LEU A 246 -10.35 -0.92 -7.62
CA LEU A 246 -8.93 -0.56 -7.52
C LEU A 246 -7.95 -1.70 -7.86
N GLY A 247 -8.46 -2.89 -8.20
CA GLY A 247 -7.65 -4.07 -8.51
C GLY A 247 -6.84 -4.58 -7.32
N TRP A 248 -5.86 -5.46 -7.58
CA TRP A 248 -5.05 -6.10 -6.55
C TRP A 248 -4.18 -5.13 -5.74
N GLU A 249 -3.87 -3.92 -6.23
CA GLU A 249 -3.13 -2.92 -5.44
C GLU A 249 -3.90 -2.39 -4.22
N ASP A 250 -5.20 -2.67 -4.13
CA ASP A 250 -6.01 -2.41 -2.94
C ASP A 250 -5.88 -3.52 -1.88
N TYR A 251 -5.57 -4.74 -2.30
CA TYR A 251 -5.48 -5.91 -1.41
C TYR A 251 -4.05 -6.34 -1.09
N LEU A 252 -3.09 -5.97 -1.95
CA LEU A 252 -1.70 -6.36 -1.88
C LEU A 252 -0.79 -5.18 -1.53
N THR A 253 0.24 -5.48 -0.75
CA THR A 253 1.36 -4.58 -0.49
C THR A 253 2.69 -5.33 -0.56
N LEU A 254 3.77 -4.57 -0.65
CA LEU A 254 5.13 -5.07 -0.48
C LEU A 254 5.67 -4.75 0.92
N TRP A 255 4.94 -3.91 1.67
CA TRP A 255 5.39 -3.32 2.91
C TRP A 255 4.24 -3.27 3.91
N SER A 256 4.38 -4.02 5.00
CA SER A 256 3.55 -3.88 6.17
C SER A 256 4.41 -4.18 7.38
N ARG A 257 4.37 -3.31 8.37
CA ARG A 257 5.23 -3.39 9.54
C ARG A 257 4.54 -2.83 10.76
N GLU A 258 4.73 -3.50 11.90
CA GLU A 258 4.39 -3.02 13.23
C GLU A 258 5.63 -3.01 14.13
N THR A 259 5.52 -2.35 15.29
CA THR A 259 6.59 -2.35 16.29
C THR A 259 6.53 -3.61 17.16
N ASN A 260 7.68 -4.21 17.43
CA ASN A 260 7.87 -5.27 18.43
C ASN A 260 8.51 -4.71 19.72
N LEU A 261 8.49 -3.38 19.89
CA LEU A 261 8.94 -2.70 21.09
C LEU A 261 7.76 -2.42 22.02
N ARG A 262 8.08 -2.14 23.28
CA ARG A 262 7.13 -1.60 24.25
C ARG A 262 6.82 -0.12 23.91
N PRO A 263 5.75 0.47 24.46
CA PRO A 263 5.41 1.88 24.25
C PRO A 263 6.54 2.86 24.63
N ASP A 264 7.43 2.49 25.56
CA ASP A 264 8.60 3.28 25.95
C ASP A 264 9.82 3.09 25.03
N GLY A 265 9.70 2.29 23.97
CA GLY A 265 10.76 1.95 23.02
C GLY A 265 11.71 0.86 23.47
N THR A 266 11.51 0.25 24.64
CA THR A 266 12.36 -0.88 25.09
C THR A 266 11.93 -2.21 24.45
N PRO A 267 12.85 -3.18 24.32
CA PRO A 267 12.49 -4.50 23.78
C PRO A 267 11.44 -5.24 24.62
N LYS A 268 10.54 -5.97 23.95
CA LYS A 268 9.66 -6.94 24.61
C LYS A 268 10.47 -8.14 25.11
N ILE A 269 9.95 -8.82 26.14
CA ILE A 269 10.55 -10.05 26.66
C ILE A 269 10.24 -11.18 25.67
N ASN A 270 11.29 -11.72 25.04
CA ASN A 270 11.16 -12.86 24.16
C ASN A 270 11.01 -14.16 24.97
N LEU A 271 9.81 -14.75 24.94
CA LEU A 271 9.49 -16.02 25.62
C LEU A 271 10.30 -17.21 25.09
N ASN A 272 10.81 -17.11 23.87
CA ASN A 272 11.63 -18.13 23.23
C ASN A 272 13.14 -17.93 23.45
N SER A 273 13.55 -16.99 24.31
CA SER A 273 14.95 -16.77 24.69
C SER A 273 15.66 -18.07 25.12
N GLU A 274 16.95 -18.16 24.78
CA GLU A 274 17.82 -19.29 25.14
C GLU A 274 18.25 -19.24 26.61
N ASP A 275 18.37 -18.05 27.20
CA ASP A 275 18.75 -17.86 28.60
C ASP A 275 17.52 -17.90 29.51
N LEU A 276 17.20 -19.10 30.01
CA LEU A 276 16.07 -19.29 30.91
C LEU A 276 16.24 -18.58 32.26
N LEU A 277 17.48 -18.34 32.73
CA LEU A 277 17.71 -17.64 34.00
C LEU A 277 17.38 -16.15 33.86
N GLN A 278 17.81 -15.54 32.76
CA GLN A 278 17.46 -14.17 32.45
C GLN A 278 15.96 -14.02 32.20
N LEU A 279 15.36 -14.94 31.43
CA LEU A 279 13.91 -14.97 31.19
C LEU A 279 13.11 -15.06 32.51
N GLU A 280 13.51 -15.92 33.44
CA GLU A 280 12.86 -16.03 34.76
C GLU A 280 12.95 -14.71 35.54
N ALA A 281 14.10 -14.05 35.54
CA ALA A 281 14.30 -12.79 36.25
C ALA A 281 13.46 -11.64 35.66
N ASP A 282 13.41 -11.55 34.33
CA ASP A 282 12.63 -10.54 33.62
C ASP A 282 11.12 -10.74 33.84
N LEU A 283 10.64 -11.98 33.70
CA LEU A 283 9.23 -12.31 33.97
C LEU A 283 8.86 -12.12 35.44
N THR A 284 9.77 -12.41 36.37
CA THR A 284 9.52 -12.20 37.81
C THR A 284 9.33 -10.71 38.11
N THR A 285 10.06 -9.85 37.41
CA THR A 285 9.97 -8.40 37.59
C THR A 285 8.64 -7.84 37.09
N GLU A 286 8.17 -8.30 35.94
CA GLU A 286 6.96 -7.78 35.28
C GLU A 286 5.66 -8.43 35.76
N PHE A 287 5.68 -9.75 35.97
CA PHE A 287 4.48 -10.57 36.21
C PHE A 287 4.51 -11.35 37.52
N GLY A 288 5.64 -11.34 38.24
CA GLY A 288 5.81 -12.06 39.50
C GLY A 288 6.31 -13.50 39.36
N VAL A 289 6.67 -14.07 40.50
CA VAL A 289 7.38 -15.37 40.59
C VAL A 289 6.56 -16.54 40.06
N ASP A 290 5.24 -16.52 40.27
CA ASP A 290 4.36 -17.64 39.91
C ASP A 290 4.30 -17.84 38.38
N LEU A 291 4.17 -16.74 37.62
CA LEU A 291 4.18 -16.81 36.16
C LEU A 291 5.57 -17.17 35.63
N ALA A 292 6.62 -16.55 36.16
CA ALA A 292 7.99 -16.83 35.74
C ALA A 292 8.33 -18.33 35.90
N THR A 293 8.00 -18.91 37.07
CA THR A 293 8.19 -20.34 37.35
C THR A 293 7.41 -21.20 36.36
N PHE A 294 6.15 -20.85 36.09
CA PHE A 294 5.31 -21.58 35.13
C PHE A 294 5.88 -21.54 33.71
N VAL A 295 6.29 -20.37 33.21
CA VAL A 295 6.83 -20.21 31.85
C VAL A 295 8.14 -20.98 31.69
N VAL A 296 9.04 -20.95 32.69
CA VAL A 296 10.28 -21.75 32.66
C VAL A 296 9.95 -23.24 32.63
N ALA A 297 9.00 -23.70 33.47
CA ALA A 297 8.56 -25.09 33.45
C ALA A 297 7.95 -25.49 32.10
N TYR A 298 7.14 -24.60 31.50
CA TYR A 298 6.54 -24.77 30.17
C TYR A 298 7.63 -24.91 29.10
N ARG A 299 8.62 -24.02 29.10
CA ARG A 299 9.77 -24.05 28.18
C ARG A 299 10.60 -25.33 28.31
N GLN A 300 10.69 -25.90 29.51
CA GLN A 300 11.45 -27.13 29.75
C GLN A 300 10.69 -28.40 29.37
N ASN A 301 9.38 -28.47 29.67
CA ASN A 301 8.61 -29.72 29.62
C ASN A 301 7.50 -29.74 28.55
N GLY A 302 7.11 -28.57 28.03
CA GLY A 302 5.97 -28.39 27.13
C GLY A 302 4.61 -28.52 27.84
N PRO A 303 3.51 -28.27 27.11
CA PRO A 303 2.17 -28.42 27.65
C PRO A 303 1.84 -29.88 27.92
N LYS A 304 1.16 -30.15 29.03
CA LYS A 304 0.60 -31.46 29.35
C LYS A 304 -0.46 -31.80 28.29
N LYS A 305 -0.21 -32.87 27.53
CA LYS A 305 -1.18 -33.40 26.57
C LYS A 305 -2.47 -33.77 27.30
N GLN A 306 -3.51 -32.96 27.15
CA GLN A 306 -4.84 -33.35 27.60
C GLN A 306 -5.26 -34.58 26.80
N SER A 307 -5.37 -35.73 27.47
CA SER A 307 -6.03 -36.89 26.90
C SER A 307 -7.48 -36.51 26.62
N SER A 308 -7.83 -36.33 25.35
CA SER A 308 -9.22 -36.18 24.91
C SER A 308 -10.01 -37.39 25.42
N THR A 309 -10.75 -37.18 26.50
CA THR A 309 -11.70 -38.19 26.98
C THR A 309 -12.84 -38.16 25.99
N GLY A 310 -12.76 -39.01 24.97
CA GLY A 310 -13.86 -39.28 24.07
C GLY A 310 -15.11 -39.53 24.91
N SER A 311 -16.11 -38.66 24.75
CA SER A 311 -17.43 -38.85 25.31
C SER A 311 -18.00 -40.13 24.69
N SER A 312 -17.79 -41.25 25.38
CA SER A 312 -18.37 -42.53 25.03
C SER A 312 -19.87 -42.40 25.21
N GLY A 313 -20.59 -42.31 24.08
CA GLY A 313 -22.05 -42.33 24.03
C GLY A 313 -22.59 -43.55 24.76
N GLY A 314 -23.04 -43.33 26.00
CA GLY A 314 -23.78 -44.31 26.79
C GLY A 314 -25.17 -44.47 26.19
N SER A 315 -25.38 -45.60 25.52
CA SER A 315 -26.72 -46.07 25.15
C SER A 315 -27.59 -46.25 26.40
N GLY A 316 -28.69 -45.49 26.47
CA GLY A 316 -29.73 -45.62 27.49
C GLY A 316 -31.10 -45.60 26.83
N ASP A 317 -31.67 -46.80 26.69
CA ASP A 317 -33.03 -47.09 26.25
C ASP A 317 -34.10 -46.57 27.23
N SER A 318 -35.20 -46.03 26.69
CA SER A 318 -36.58 -45.95 27.25
C SER A 318 -37.31 -44.83 26.48
N GLY A 319 -38.33 -45.09 25.66
CA GLY A 319 -39.60 -45.70 26.03
C GLY A 319 -40.71 -44.63 25.88
N GLY A 320 -41.51 -44.72 24.82
CA GLY A 320 -42.46 -43.66 24.46
C GLY A 320 -43.67 -43.53 25.40
N ASN A 321 -44.24 -42.31 25.47
CA ASN A 321 -45.69 -42.12 25.38
C ASN A 321 -46.09 -40.66 25.07
N ASN A 322 -46.94 -40.55 24.06
CA ASN A 322 -47.97 -39.57 23.68
C ASN A 322 -48.25 -38.31 24.54
N GLY A 323 -48.45 -37.17 23.87
CA GLY A 323 -48.99 -35.93 24.47
C GLY A 323 -49.16 -34.77 23.48
N SER A 324 -50.19 -34.84 22.64
CA SER A 324 -50.72 -33.77 21.78
C SER A 324 -51.03 -32.48 22.56
N MET A 325 -50.69 -31.31 22.00
CA MET A 325 -51.55 -30.12 22.02
C MET A 325 -51.19 -29.12 20.91
N ASN A 326 -52.18 -28.92 20.05
CA ASN A 326 -52.36 -27.92 19.01
C ASN A 326 -52.48 -26.49 19.61
N SER A 327 -51.94 -25.46 18.97
CA SER A 327 -52.69 -24.24 18.59
C SER A 327 -51.80 -23.16 17.96
N GLN A 328 -52.12 -22.87 16.70
CA GLN A 328 -51.87 -21.61 16.02
C GLN A 328 -52.73 -20.50 16.67
N PRO A 329 -52.34 -19.21 16.57
CA PRO A 329 -53.09 -18.36 15.63
C PRO A 329 -52.25 -17.26 14.94
N THR A 330 -52.63 -16.98 13.69
CA THR A 330 -52.40 -15.72 12.96
C THR A 330 -53.31 -14.59 13.45
N PRO A 331 -52.97 -13.31 13.19
CA PRO A 331 -53.72 -12.48 12.22
C PRO A 331 -52.77 -11.62 11.35
N GLN A 332 -52.94 -11.28 10.07
CA GLN A 332 -54.04 -10.82 9.19
C GLN A 332 -53.86 -9.35 8.75
N ARG A 333 -53.61 -9.19 7.43
CA ARG A 333 -54.07 -8.15 6.45
C ARG A 333 -53.45 -6.74 6.33
N GLY A 334 -53.08 -6.48 5.06
CA GLY A 334 -53.38 -5.28 4.26
C GLY A 334 -52.12 -4.78 3.51
N GLY A 335 -51.99 -4.70 2.19
CA GLY A 335 -52.88 -4.86 1.04
C GLY A 335 -52.89 -3.60 0.18
N SER A 336 -52.19 -3.59 -0.97
CA SER A 336 -52.50 -2.93 -2.27
C SER A 336 -51.22 -2.80 -3.12
N ASP A 337 -51.12 -3.52 -4.23
CA ASP A 337 -51.35 -3.06 -5.62
C ASP A 337 -50.16 -2.29 -6.22
N SER A 338 -49.46 -2.87 -7.21
CA SER A 338 -49.83 -2.67 -8.63
C SER A 338 -48.77 -3.14 -9.64
N ARG A 339 -49.27 -3.96 -10.59
CA ARG A 339 -48.97 -3.97 -12.03
C ARG A 339 -47.57 -4.41 -12.51
N GLY A 340 -47.54 -5.67 -12.94
CA GLY A 340 -46.63 -6.14 -13.97
C GLY A 340 -47.07 -5.78 -15.38
N SER A 341 -46.16 -6.01 -16.33
CA SER A 341 -46.42 -6.45 -17.70
C SER A 341 -45.07 -6.73 -18.37
N GLY A 342 -44.93 -7.84 -19.10
CA GLY A 342 -43.73 -8.05 -19.93
C GLY A 342 -43.45 -9.49 -20.31
N MET A 343 -44.23 -10.02 -21.25
CA MET A 343 -44.14 -11.36 -21.80
C MET A 343 -42.96 -11.57 -22.77
N ARG A 344 -42.47 -12.81 -22.77
CA ARG A 344 -42.12 -13.68 -23.93
C ARG A 344 -40.87 -13.37 -24.78
N GLY A 345 -39.99 -14.37 -24.80
CA GLY A 345 -39.02 -14.59 -25.86
C GLY A 345 -39.57 -15.29 -27.10
N GLY A 346 -38.66 -15.56 -28.05
CA GLY A 346 -38.86 -16.49 -29.17
C GLY A 346 -38.17 -16.09 -30.48
N GLY A 347 -36.93 -16.55 -30.66
CA GLY A 347 -36.36 -17.18 -31.88
C GLY A 347 -36.43 -16.54 -33.28
N THR A 348 -35.32 -16.71 -34.02
CA THR A 348 -35.17 -17.47 -35.30
C THR A 348 -34.48 -16.71 -36.47
N GLN A 349 -33.43 -17.37 -37.01
CA GLN A 349 -32.89 -17.39 -38.39
C GLN A 349 -32.26 -16.14 -39.07
N GLY A 350 -31.02 -16.35 -39.57
CA GLY A 350 -30.83 -16.44 -41.03
C GLY A 350 -29.68 -15.67 -41.68
N GLY A 351 -28.57 -16.36 -41.96
CA GLY A 351 -27.94 -16.44 -43.29
C GLY A 351 -27.03 -15.30 -43.79
N GLY A 352 -25.84 -15.66 -44.31
CA GLY A 352 -25.10 -14.76 -45.21
C GLY A 352 -23.61 -15.05 -45.42
N THR A 353 -23.25 -16.20 -45.98
CA THR A 353 -21.90 -16.46 -46.53
C THR A 353 -21.72 -15.74 -47.87
N ARG A 354 -20.58 -15.06 -48.11
CA ARG A 354 -20.00 -14.87 -49.45
C ARG A 354 -18.51 -14.55 -49.33
N GLY A 355 -17.68 -15.41 -49.91
CA GLY A 355 -16.24 -15.22 -50.02
C GLY A 355 -15.80 -14.69 -51.38
N GLY A 356 -14.47 -14.59 -51.50
CA GLY A 356 -13.74 -14.70 -52.77
C GLY A 356 -12.98 -13.44 -53.19
N GLY A 357 -11.66 -13.54 -53.32
CA GLY A 357 -10.90 -12.60 -54.16
C GLY A 357 -9.41 -12.45 -53.83
N SER A 358 -8.61 -13.47 -54.14
CA SER A 358 -7.16 -13.35 -54.26
C SER A 358 -6.77 -12.50 -55.48
N SER A 359 -5.82 -11.57 -55.31
CA SER A 359 -4.79 -11.28 -56.33
C SER A 359 -3.66 -10.41 -55.76
N ASN A 360 -2.43 -10.95 -55.80
CA ASN A 360 -1.16 -10.22 -55.87
C ASN A 360 -0.81 -10.14 -57.39
N PRO A 361 -0.03 -9.16 -57.94
CA PRO A 361 1.38 -8.95 -57.55
C PRO A 361 1.96 -7.51 -57.69
N SER A 362 3.17 -7.38 -57.15
CA SER A 362 4.34 -6.65 -57.68
C SER A 362 4.79 -5.31 -57.06
N HIS A 363 5.96 -5.41 -56.44
CA HIS A 363 7.11 -4.49 -56.37
C HIS A 363 6.91 -2.97 -56.35
N GLY A 364 7.12 -2.40 -55.15
CA GLY A 364 7.63 -1.05 -54.94
C GLY A 364 8.55 -1.02 -53.72
N THR A 365 9.79 -0.58 -53.92
CA THR A 365 10.86 -0.34 -52.93
C THR A 365 10.40 0.51 -51.73
N PRO A 366 10.82 0.21 -50.48
CA PRO A 366 10.57 1.08 -49.34
C PRO A 366 11.53 2.29 -49.32
N PRO A 367 11.10 3.49 -48.90
CA PRO A 367 12.01 4.62 -48.67
C PRO A 367 12.82 4.41 -47.39
N GLN A 368 14.09 4.83 -47.42
CA GLN A 368 15.00 4.81 -46.27
C GLN A 368 14.52 5.70 -45.11
N PRO A 369 14.76 5.32 -43.85
CA PRO A 369 14.59 6.22 -42.71
C PRO A 369 15.74 7.25 -42.68
N THR A 370 15.37 8.53 -42.68
CA THR A 370 16.29 9.64 -42.39
C THR A 370 16.62 9.63 -40.91
N THR A 371 17.90 9.53 -40.59
CA THR A 371 18.46 9.70 -39.23
C THR A 371 18.11 11.07 -38.64
N PRO A 372 17.62 11.15 -37.39
CA PRO A 372 17.48 12.43 -36.69
C PRO A 372 18.86 12.99 -36.28
N ALA A 373 18.96 14.31 -36.26
CA ALA A 373 20.17 15.05 -35.87
C ALA A 373 20.50 14.84 -34.37
N PRO A 374 21.79 14.89 -33.98
CA PRO A 374 22.19 14.71 -32.58
C PRO A 374 21.72 15.86 -31.69
N ALA A 375 21.29 15.52 -30.47
CA ALA A 375 20.88 16.45 -29.43
C ALA A 375 22.02 17.42 -29.03
N PRO A 376 21.71 18.69 -28.68
CA PRO A 376 22.71 19.64 -28.21
C PRO A 376 23.24 19.22 -26.83
N GLN A 377 24.56 19.33 -26.65
CA GLN A 377 25.26 19.01 -25.41
C GLN A 377 24.86 19.96 -24.27
N ALA A 378 24.69 19.40 -23.07
CA ALA A 378 24.44 20.15 -21.85
C ALA A 378 25.60 21.10 -21.52
N PRO A 379 25.33 22.32 -21.01
CA PRO A 379 26.38 23.27 -20.67
C PRO A 379 27.15 22.80 -19.42
N THR A 380 28.47 22.75 -19.55
CA THR A 380 29.42 22.54 -18.45
C THR A 380 29.55 23.84 -17.66
N SER A 381 28.97 23.90 -16.46
CA SER A 381 29.25 24.98 -15.50
C SER A 381 30.42 24.59 -14.61
N GLN A 382 31.53 25.30 -14.81
CA GLN A 382 32.58 25.45 -13.81
C GLN A 382 32.02 26.27 -12.64
N LEU A 383 31.97 25.69 -11.44
CA LEU A 383 31.90 26.46 -10.20
C LEU A 383 33.11 26.08 -9.34
N ASP A 384 34.14 26.91 -9.46
CA ASP A 384 35.30 26.94 -8.60
C ASP A 384 34.92 27.69 -7.30
N SER A 385 35.46 27.22 -6.16
CA SER A 385 35.39 27.77 -4.79
C SER A 385 34.43 27.08 -3.79
N GLN A 386 34.92 26.00 -3.16
CA GLN A 386 34.42 25.49 -1.86
C GLN A 386 35.10 26.23 -0.68
N PRO A 387 34.37 26.59 0.38
CA PRO A 387 34.97 26.83 1.69
C PRO A 387 35.32 25.47 2.35
N SER A 388 36.59 25.31 2.70
CA SER A 388 37.16 24.14 3.36
C SER A 388 36.51 23.89 4.73
N GLY A 389 35.84 22.74 4.90
CA GLY A 389 35.32 22.32 6.21
C GLY A 389 34.38 21.10 6.21
N TRP A 390 33.89 20.65 5.04
CA TRP A 390 32.96 19.53 4.96
C TRP A 390 33.58 18.36 4.20
N ASN A 391 34.14 17.41 4.95
CA ASN A 391 34.64 16.15 4.40
C ASN A 391 33.49 15.13 4.38
N LEU A 392 32.88 14.93 3.21
CA LEU A 392 31.78 13.98 2.98
C LEU A 392 32.23 12.50 2.96
N THR A 393 33.51 12.21 3.22
CA THR A 393 34.02 10.83 3.27
C THR A 393 33.84 10.15 4.63
N ASN A 394 33.27 10.82 5.64
CA ASN A 394 33.03 10.24 6.97
C ASN A 394 31.56 9.92 7.29
N LEU A 395 30.63 10.02 6.33
CA LEU A 395 29.19 9.79 6.57
C LEU A 395 28.64 8.49 5.99
N PHE A 396 29.44 7.67 5.32
CA PHE A 396 29.02 6.34 4.84
C PHE A 396 30.15 5.31 4.94
N THR A 397 30.70 5.15 6.15
CA THR A 397 31.42 3.92 6.51
C THR A 397 30.57 3.15 7.50
N VAL A 398 29.64 2.36 6.98
CA VAL A 398 29.11 1.21 7.72
C VAL A 398 30.29 0.26 7.86
N GLN A 399 30.86 0.20 9.06
CA GLN A 399 31.85 -0.80 9.39
C GLN A 399 31.13 -2.14 9.37
N SER A 400 31.25 -2.87 8.26
CA SER A 400 30.90 -4.27 8.19
C SER A 400 31.67 -4.99 9.31
N MET A 401 30.96 -5.50 10.31
CA MET A 401 31.51 -6.46 11.26
C MET A 401 31.75 -7.77 10.49
N GLN A 402 32.86 -7.83 9.78
CA GLN A 402 33.46 -9.08 9.36
C GLN A 402 34.09 -9.71 10.59
N SER A 403 33.56 -10.86 11.00
CA SER A 403 34.21 -11.75 11.93
C SER A 403 35.56 -12.19 11.35
N THR A 404 36.63 -11.62 11.87
CA THR A 404 37.98 -12.14 11.67
C THR A 404 38.09 -13.49 12.38
N GLN A 405 38.13 -14.58 11.58
CA GLN A 405 38.73 -15.83 12.00
C GLN A 405 40.22 -15.61 12.23
N GLU A 406 40.61 -15.37 13.48
CA GLU A 406 41.99 -15.61 13.92
C GLU A 406 42.10 -17.07 14.36
N GLU A 407 42.86 -17.85 13.59
CA GLU A 407 43.33 -19.19 13.98
C GLU A 407 44.24 -19.08 15.19
N GLY A 408 43.67 -19.27 16.39
CA GLY A 408 44.39 -19.54 17.61
C GLY A 408 44.20 -20.99 18.03
N GLU A 409 45.23 -21.83 17.80
CA GLU A 409 45.33 -23.17 18.36
C GLU A 409 45.19 -23.13 19.89
N TRP A 410 44.02 -23.54 20.40
CA TRP A 410 43.84 -23.89 21.80
C TRP A 410 43.60 -25.38 21.92
N LEU A 411 44.61 -26.07 22.46
CA LEU A 411 44.54 -27.46 22.90
C LEU A 411 43.45 -27.59 23.99
N ALA A 412 42.29 -28.12 23.61
CA ALA A 412 41.25 -28.48 24.55
C ALA A 412 41.63 -29.80 25.27
N GLU A 413 42.23 -29.69 26.45
CA GLU A 413 42.08 -30.74 27.46
C GLU A 413 40.62 -30.74 27.94
N SER A 414 39.97 -31.88 27.74
CA SER A 414 38.63 -32.15 28.22
C SER A 414 38.59 -32.15 29.76
N SER A 415 37.89 -31.20 30.35
CA SER A 415 37.33 -31.36 31.69
C SER A 415 35.87 -30.96 31.65
N GLY A 416 35.00 -31.97 31.67
CA GLY A 416 33.55 -31.80 31.68
C GLY A 416 33.06 -30.99 32.88
N SER A 417 32.25 -29.99 32.58
CA SER A 417 31.33 -29.34 33.50
C SER A 417 30.04 -29.09 32.72
N GLY A 418 28.92 -29.53 33.27
CA GLY A 418 27.65 -29.70 32.57
C GLY A 418 27.07 -28.40 31.98
N SER A 419 26.90 -28.40 30.67
CA SER A 419 26.13 -27.39 29.93
C SER A 419 25.10 -28.10 29.06
N GLY A 420 23.97 -28.47 29.65
CA GLY A 420 22.89 -29.17 28.93
C GLY A 420 21.52 -29.16 29.61
N LYS A 421 21.28 -28.26 30.59
CA LYS A 421 20.01 -28.20 31.33
C LYS A 421 19.39 -26.80 31.45
N ASN A 422 20.01 -25.76 30.92
CA ASN A 422 19.53 -24.37 31.04
C ASN A 422 18.85 -23.82 29.78
N SER A 423 18.72 -24.59 28.70
CA SER A 423 18.02 -24.15 27.49
C SER A 423 16.63 -24.79 27.40
N GLY A 424 15.61 -23.97 27.14
CA GLY A 424 14.24 -24.45 26.92
C GLY A 424 14.18 -25.41 25.73
N GLN A 425 13.48 -26.53 25.89
CA GLN A 425 13.30 -27.54 24.84
C GLN A 425 12.09 -27.21 23.95
N TYR A 426 11.08 -26.56 24.51
CA TYR A 426 9.80 -26.31 23.86
C TYR A 426 9.66 -24.84 23.46
N LYS A 427 9.57 -24.54 22.16
CA LYS A 427 9.30 -23.19 21.63
C LYS A 427 7.79 -22.93 21.55
N LEU A 428 7.38 -21.78 22.07
CA LEU A 428 6.03 -21.28 21.90
C LEU A 428 5.88 -20.77 20.47
N GLN A 429 4.74 -21.07 19.86
CA GLN A 429 4.23 -20.51 18.61
C GLN A 429 3.36 -19.28 18.85
N SER A 430 2.85 -19.09 20.07
CA SER A 430 2.12 -17.89 20.46
C SER A 430 2.19 -17.65 21.98
N PRO A 431 2.27 -16.40 22.48
CA PRO A 431 2.13 -16.11 23.91
C PRO A 431 0.82 -16.63 24.52
N TYR A 432 -0.24 -16.71 23.70
CA TYR A 432 -1.57 -17.16 24.10
C TYR A 432 -1.62 -18.64 24.49
N GLU A 433 -0.63 -19.45 24.12
CA GLU A 433 -0.50 -20.85 24.56
C GLU A 433 -0.38 -21.00 26.08
N LEU A 434 0.00 -19.93 26.78
CA LEU A 434 0.12 -19.95 28.24
C LEU A 434 -1.24 -19.88 28.93
N ILE A 435 -2.31 -19.47 28.24
CA ILE A 435 -3.63 -19.26 28.85
C ILE A 435 -4.30 -20.61 29.12
N GLY A 436 -4.57 -20.91 30.39
CA GLY A 436 -5.22 -22.16 30.80
C GLY A 436 -4.34 -23.40 30.65
N ALA A 437 -3.07 -23.25 30.27
CA ALA A 437 -2.15 -24.36 30.10
C ALA A 437 -1.79 -25.05 31.43
N ILE A 438 -1.42 -26.33 31.32
CA ILE A 438 -0.95 -27.15 32.43
C ILE A 438 0.39 -27.74 32.03
N VAL A 439 1.35 -27.74 32.94
CA VAL A 439 2.68 -28.32 32.73
C VAL A 439 2.94 -29.35 33.81
N THR A 440 3.49 -30.50 33.44
CA THR A 440 3.93 -31.51 34.40
C THR A 440 5.39 -31.27 34.76
N GLN A 441 5.69 -30.98 36.03
CA GLN A 441 7.04 -30.84 36.56
C GLN A 441 7.18 -31.67 37.84
N ASP A 442 8.19 -32.54 37.91
CA ASP A 442 8.49 -33.38 39.09
C ASP A 442 7.28 -34.17 39.62
N ASP A 443 6.52 -34.80 38.72
CA ASP A 443 5.27 -35.54 39.00
C ASP A 443 4.12 -34.69 39.60
N SER A 444 4.23 -33.36 39.51
CA SER A 444 3.19 -32.41 39.90
C SER A 444 2.71 -31.59 38.70
N ASP A 445 1.40 -31.31 38.68
CA ASP A 445 0.82 -30.43 37.68
C ASP A 445 0.91 -28.98 38.18
N LEU A 446 1.61 -28.13 37.44
CA LEU A 446 1.50 -26.69 37.56
C LEU A 446 0.45 -26.18 36.58
N ASN A 447 -0.49 -25.40 37.10
CA ASN A 447 -1.47 -24.68 36.27
C ASN A 447 -0.94 -23.29 35.97
N SER A 448 -1.23 -22.80 34.78
CA SER A 448 -0.95 -21.40 34.42
C SER A 448 -1.64 -20.44 35.41
N PRO A 449 -0.97 -19.39 35.88
CA PRO A 449 -1.64 -18.29 36.58
C PRO A 449 -2.68 -17.58 35.70
N TRP A 450 -2.53 -17.65 34.39
CA TRP A 450 -3.45 -17.09 33.41
C TRP A 450 -4.52 -18.08 33.03
N GLN A 451 -5.78 -17.68 33.20
CA GLN A 451 -6.94 -18.56 33.04
C GLN A 451 -7.99 -17.89 32.17
N VAL A 452 -8.71 -18.69 31.37
CA VAL A 452 -9.77 -18.19 30.45
C VAL A 452 -10.88 -17.44 31.19
N GLY A 453 -11.07 -17.70 32.49
CA GLY A 453 -12.07 -17.01 33.31
C GLY A 453 -11.69 -15.60 33.77
N ASP A 454 -10.43 -15.19 33.62
CA ASP A 454 -9.93 -13.85 33.97
C ASP A 454 -8.90 -13.39 32.95
N LEU A 455 -9.33 -12.57 31.99
CA LEU A 455 -8.51 -12.09 30.87
C LEU A 455 -7.93 -10.68 31.10
N THR A 456 -7.94 -10.18 32.34
CA THR A 456 -7.45 -8.84 32.67
C THR A 456 -5.95 -8.63 32.39
N PHE A 457 -5.19 -9.70 32.25
CA PHE A 457 -3.75 -9.69 31.96
C PHE A 457 -3.41 -9.47 30.47
N LEU A 458 -4.37 -9.60 29.54
CA LEU A 458 -4.09 -9.64 28.10
C LEU A 458 -3.39 -8.38 27.59
N ALA A 459 -3.83 -7.20 28.01
CA ALA A 459 -3.20 -5.94 27.60
C ALA A 459 -1.71 -5.88 28.00
N GLN A 460 -1.40 -6.24 29.26
CA GLN A 460 -0.02 -6.28 29.73
C GLN A 460 0.79 -7.38 29.01
N MET A 461 0.18 -8.54 28.76
CA MET A 461 0.81 -9.64 28.03
C MET A 461 1.29 -9.20 26.65
N GLU A 462 0.43 -8.54 25.87
CA GLU A 462 0.79 -8.10 24.51
C GLU A 462 1.74 -6.91 24.48
N GLU A 463 1.64 -6.03 25.48
CA GLU A 463 2.56 -4.90 25.62
C GLU A 463 3.99 -5.37 25.92
N VAL A 464 4.14 -6.40 26.76
CA VAL A 464 5.43 -6.78 27.36
C VAL A 464 6.07 -8.00 26.71
N LEU A 465 5.29 -8.94 26.17
CA LEU A 465 5.79 -10.23 25.69
C LEU A 465 5.82 -10.33 24.16
N THR A 466 6.79 -11.11 23.67
CA THR A 466 6.89 -11.51 22.27
C THR A 466 7.47 -12.92 22.17
N ILE A 467 7.34 -13.54 21.00
CA ILE A 467 7.98 -14.82 20.65
C ILE A 467 9.00 -14.67 19.52
N THR A 468 9.02 -13.51 18.87
CA THR A 468 9.91 -13.17 17.76
C THR A 468 11.03 -12.27 18.25
N GLU A 469 12.18 -12.40 17.61
CA GLU A 469 13.30 -11.46 17.80
C GLU A 469 13.17 -10.26 16.86
N GLY A 470 13.88 -9.18 17.18
CA GLY A 470 13.87 -7.95 16.38
C GLY A 470 12.92 -6.89 16.92
N GLU A 471 13.05 -5.69 16.37
CA GLU A 471 12.30 -4.50 16.80
C GLU A 471 10.97 -4.33 16.06
N THR A 472 10.73 -5.12 15.01
CA THR A 472 9.56 -5.00 14.14
C THR A 472 8.99 -6.36 13.78
N ARG A 473 7.70 -6.41 13.42
CA ARG A 473 7.06 -7.58 12.82
C ARG A 473 6.45 -7.17 11.50
N ASP A 474 6.68 -7.98 10.48
CA ASP A 474 6.25 -7.69 9.11
C ASP A 474 5.13 -8.67 8.73
N GLY A 475 4.21 -8.24 7.86
CA GLY A 475 3.24 -9.15 7.24
C GLY A 475 1.90 -9.37 7.97
N ARG A 476 1.73 -8.84 9.19
CA ARG A 476 0.43 -8.89 9.88
C ARG A 476 -0.56 -7.91 9.27
N ILE A 477 -1.82 -8.32 9.26
CA ILE A 477 -2.99 -7.62 8.72
C ILE A 477 -3.65 -6.80 9.82
N ASP A 478 -3.68 -5.48 9.64
CA ASP A 478 -4.32 -4.53 10.55
C ASP A 478 -5.84 -4.55 10.38
N MET A 479 -6.52 -5.08 11.39
CA MET A 479 -7.98 -5.23 11.47
C MET A 479 -8.74 -3.92 11.27
N ASN A 480 -8.11 -2.76 11.51
CA ASN A 480 -8.74 -1.44 11.33
C ASN A 480 -8.66 -0.91 9.89
N TYR A 481 -7.92 -1.56 9.00
CA TYR A 481 -7.75 -1.16 7.60
C TYR A 481 -7.92 -2.32 6.62
N ALA A 482 -8.27 -3.51 7.11
CA ALA A 482 -8.40 -4.71 6.33
C ALA A 482 -9.64 -4.68 5.42
N THR A 483 -9.51 -5.27 4.23
CA THR A 483 -10.66 -5.59 3.36
C THR A 483 -11.13 -7.02 3.58
N TYR A 484 -12.32 -7.35 3.08
CA TYR A 484 -12.81 -8.74 3.11
C TYR A 484 -11.81 -9.71 2.48
N GLU A 485 -11.26 -9.35 1.32
CA GLU A 485 -10.31 -10.17 0.57
C GLU A 485 -9.02 -10.40 1.37
N SER A 486 -8.51 -9.39 2.06
CA SER A 486 -7.31 -9.53 2.90
C SER A 486 -7.52 -10.50 4.08
N LEU A 487 -8.75 -10.57 4.62
CA LEU A 487 -9.09 -11.43 5.76
C LEU A 487 -9.53 -12.83 5.33
N ALA A 488 -10.28 -12.96 4.24
CA ALA A 488 -10.89 -14.21 3.79
C ALA A 488 -9.87 -15.29 3.42
N GLY A 489 -8.63 -14.89 3.12
CA GLY A 489 -7.53 -15.81 2.87
C GLY A 489 -6.92 -16.43 4.13
N LEU A 490 -7.26 -15.93 5.33
CA LEU A 490 -6.65 -16.40 6.59
C LEU A 490 -7.08 -17.83 6.95
N PRO A 491 -6.17 -18.64 7.50
CA PRO A 491 -6.47 -20.04 7.80
C PRO A 491 -7.54 -20.17 8.90
N GLU A 492 -8.56 -20.98 8.61
CA GLU A 492 -9.69 -21.32 9.50
C GLU A 492 -10.49 -20.11 10.05
N ILE A 493 -10.39 -18.94 9.40
CA ILE A 493 -11.27 -17.81 9.70
C ILE A 493 -12.68 -18.09 9.16
N SER A 494 -13.72 -17.65 9.88
CA SER A 494 -15.11 -17.79 9.45
C SER A 494 -15.67 -16.47 8.91
N ASP A 495 -16.57 -16.52 7.92
CA ASP A 495 -17.25 -15.32 7.40
C ASP A 495 -17.90 -14.48 8.51
N ALA A 496 -18.49 -15.13 9.52
CA ALA A 496 -19.08 -14.43 10.66
C ALA A 496 -18.04 -13.66 11.49
N LEU A 497 -16.82 -14.17 11.60
CA LEU A 497 -15.73 -13.47 12.27
C LEU A 497 -15.19 -12.33 11.40
N ILE A 498 -15.10 -12.52 10.08
CA ILE A 498 -14.73 -11.44 9.14
C ILE A 498 -15.73 -10.30 9.25
N ASP A 499 -17.03 -10.58 9.17
CA ASP A 499 -18.09 -9.57 9.32
C ASP A 499 -17.97 -8.81 10.64
N GLU A 500 -17.67 -9.52 11.73
CA GLU A 500 -17.45 -8.91 13.04
C GLU A 500 -16.24 -7.96 13.03
N ILE A 501 -15.09 -8.40 12.48
CA ILE A 501 -13.88 -7.58 12.35
C ILE A 501 -14.17 -6.33 11.53
N LEU A 502 -14.77 -6.49 10.35
CA LEU A 502 -15.11 -5.38 9.46
C LEU A 502 -16.13 -4.42 10.09
N SER A 503 -17.06 -4.93 10.90
CA SER A 503 -18.01 -4.07 11.63
C SER A 503 -17.36 -3.23 12.73
N GLY A 504 -16.22 -3.68 13.27
CA GLY A 504 -15.43 -3.00 14.30
C GLY A 504 -14.30 -2.12 13.75
N THR A 505 -14.17 -1.98 12.43
CA THR A 505 -13.11 -1.21 11.75
C THR A 505 -12.94 0.18 12.38
N GLY A 506 -11.69 0.53 12.71
CA GLY A 506 -11.32 1.79 13.35
C GLY A 506 -11.50 1.82 14.86
N SER A 507 -11.96 0.73 15.49
CA SER A 507 -12.18 0.64 16.94
C SER A 507 -11.34 -0.43 17.63
N TRP A 508 -10.65 -1.31 16.88
CA TRP A 508 -9.85 -2.38 17.46
C TRP A 508 -8.57 -1.82 18.07
N VAL A 509 -8.28 -2.21 19.31
CA VAL A 509 -7.00 -1.88 19.96
C VAL A 509 -6.02 -3.04 19.88
N SER A 510 -6.54 -4.28 19.81
CA SER A 510 -5.75 -5.49 19.73
C SER A 510 -6.56 -6.69 19.21
N PRO A 511 -5.95 -7.64 18.48
CA PRO A 511 -6.55 -8.95 18.21
C PRO A 511 -7.02 -9.71 19.45
N ALA A 512 -6.42 -9.44 20.63
CA ALA A 512 -6.83 -10.03 21.90
C ALA A 512 -8.29 -9.74 22.26
N GLU A 513 -8.84 -8.62 21.78
CA GLU A 513 -10.22 -8.23 22.04
C GLU A 513 -11.20 -9.25 21.46
N LEU A 514 -10.82 -9.98 20.40
CA LEU A 514 -11.61 -11.07 19.86
C LEU A 514 -11.86 -12.19 20.88
N LEU A 515 -10.84 -12.51 21.67
CA LEU A 515 -10.95 -13.46 22.78
C LEU A 515 -11.75 -12.85 23.95
N GLN A 516 -11.50 -11.58 24.29
CA GLN A 516 -12.17 -10.91 25.42
C GLN A 516 -13.69 -10.80 25.21
N ASN A 517 -14.10 -10.52 23.99
CA ASN A 517 -15.51 -10.38 23.59
C ASN A 517 -16.18 -11.74 23.34
N GLY A 518 -15.42 -12.84 23.37
CA GLY A 518 -15.92 -14.20 23.18
C GLY A 518 -16.27 -14.52 21.72
N GLN A 519 -15.68 -13.81 20.76
CA GLN A 519 -15.85 -14.07 19.33
C GLN A 519 -14.99 -15.28 18.90
N ILE A 520 -13.84 -15.48 19.53
CA ILE A 520 -12.97 -16.65 19.36
C ILE A 520 -12.56 -17.24 20.72
N ASP A 521 -12.11 -18.49 20.72
CA ASP A 521 -11.50 -19.14 21.88
C ASP A 521 -9.96 -19.03 21.85
N VAL A 522 -9.30 -19.61 22.86
CA VAL A 522 -7.82 -19.57 22.97
C VAL A 522 -7.16 -20.26 21.77
N ALA A 523 -7.76 -21.31 21.22
CA ALA A 523 -7.21 -21.99 20.05
C ALA A 523 -7.30 -21.09 18.81
N GLY A 524 -8.44 -20.44 18.60
CA GLY A 524 -8.65 -19.49 17.50
C GLY A 524 -7.69 -18.30 17.55
N VAL A 525 -7.44 -17.71 18.74
CA VAL A 525 -6.49 -16.58 18.82
C VAL A 525 -5.05 -17.03 18.59
N ILE A 526 -4.64 -18.21 19.07
CA ILE A 526 -3.30 -18.77 18.78
C ILE A 526 -3.09 -18.92 17.27
N GLN A 527 -4.12 -19.34 16.55
CA GLN A 527 -4.08 -19.56 15.11
C GLN A 527 -4.03 -18.25 14.31
N LEU A 528 -4.78 -17.23 14.73
CA LEU A 528 -4.86 -15.96 14.00
C LEU A 528 -3.82 -14.92 14.42
N GLU A 529 -3.20 -15.08 15.59
CA GLU A 529 -2.18 -14.15 16.11
C GLU A 529 -1.02 -13.88 15.14
N PRO A 530 -0.46 -14.87 14.41
CA PRO A 530 0.62 -14.63 13.46
C PRO A 530 0.21 -13.72 12.30
N PHE A 531 -1.09 -13.58 12.04
CA PHE A 531 -1.63 -12.91 10.87
C PHE A 531 -2.33 -11.60 11.17
N LEU A 532 -2.95 -11.43 12.34
CA LEU A 532 -3.74 -10.24 12.65
C LEU A 532 -3.01 -9.28 13.57
N THR A 533 -3.17 -7.99 13.35
CA THR A 533 -2.78 -6.92 14.29
C THR A 533 -3.87 -5.85 14.34
N ALA A 534 -3.76 -4.92 15.27
CA ALA A 534 -4.53 -3.68 15.30
C ALA A 534 -3.59 -2.45 15.24
N GLN A 535 -2.33 -2.69 14.91
CA GLN A 535 -1.29 -1.67 14.86
C GLN A 535 -0.64 -1.65 13.48
N SER A 536 -0.33 -0.46 13.02
CA SER A 536 0.45 -0.24 11.81
C SER A 536 1.52 0.81 12.06
N ARG A 537 2.61 0.68 11.31
CA ARG A 537 3.68 1.67 11.20
C ARG A 537 4.08 1.88 9.74
N THR A 538 3.24 1.45 8.80
CA THR A 538 3.47 1.65 7.36
C THR A 538 2.25 2.31 6.75
N TYR A 539 2.44 3.51 6.21
CA TYR A 539 1.34 4.36 5.77
C TYR A 539 1.50 4.81 4.32
N ARG A 540 0.40 4.76 3.55
CA ARG A 540 0.29 5.29 2.19
C ARG A 540 -0.54 6.57 2.16
N PHE A 541 -0.14 7.53 1.35
CA PHE A 541 -0.96 8.69 1.01
C PHE A 541 -0.49 9.35 -0.30
N ILE A 542 -1.32 10.26 -0.82
CA ILE A 542 -0.99 11.13 -1.93
C ILE A 542 -0.77 12.54 -1.39
N ALA A 543 0.43 13.08 -1.56
CA ALA A 543 0.72 14.49 -1.36
C ALA A 543 0.41 15.26 -2.65
N ALA A 544 -0.56 16.16 -2.60
CA ALA A 544 -0.95 17.00 -3.72
C ALA A 544 -0.59 18.46 -3.47
N GLY A 545 0.25 19.04 -4.32
CA GLY A 545 0.60 20.46 -4.31
C GLY A 545 -0.08 21.18 -5.47
N PHE A 546 -0.67 22.35 -5.21
CA PHE A 546 -1.47 23.05 -6.22
C PHE A 546 -1.60 24.56 -5.96
N TRP A 547 -2.06 25.28 -6.97
CA TRP A 547 -2.42 26.70 -6.87
C TRP A 547 -3.93 26.87 -6.84
N LYS A 548 -4.47 27.54 -5.81
CA LYS A 548 -5.91 27.81 -5.66
C LYS A 548 -6.48 28.63 -6.82
N THR A 549 -5.71 29.55 -7.37
CA THR A 549 -6.12 30.39 -8.51
C THR A 549 -6.10 29.68 -9.86
N GLY A 550 -5.92 28.36 -9.86
CA GLY A 550 -5.74 27.55 -11.05
C GLY A 550 -4.27 27.43 -11.44
N GLY A 551 -3.94 26.35 -12.14
CA GLY A 551 -2.57 25.96 -12.49
C GLY A 551 -2.41 24.44 -12.50
N PRO A 552 -1.19 23.94 -12.64
CA PRO A 552 -0.90 22.51 -12.53
C PRO A 552 -1.12 22.01 -11.10
N VAL A 553 -1.65 20.79 -10.99
CA VAL A 553 -1.70 20.00 -9.76
C VAL A 553 -0.60 18.95 -9.85
N VAL A 554 0.29 18.92 -8.87
CA VAL A 554 1.35 17.90 -8.78
C VAL A 554 0.93 16.91 -7.70
N ARG A 555 0.92 15.62 -8.04
CA ARG A 555 0.55 14.52 -7.14
C ARG A 555 1.74 13.59 -6.96
N ILE A 556 2.05 13.26 -5.71
CA ILE A 556 3.10 12.32 -5.35
C ILE A 556 2.49 11.28 -4.41
N GLU A 557 2.43 10.02 -4.84
CA GLU A 557 2.07 8.89 -3.99
C GLU A 557 3.31 8.44 -3.20
N VAL A 558 3.13 8.26 -1.89
CA VAL A 558 4.19 7.92 -0.96
C VAL A 558 3.76 6.78 -0.06
N VAL A 559 4.68 5.86 0.19
CA VAL A 559 4.58 4.88 1.28
C VAL A 559 5.71 5.16 2.27
N LEU A 560 5.35 5.39 3.53
CA LEU A 560 6.26 5.66 4.64
C LEU A 560 6.31 4.49 5.61
N ASP A 561 7.51 4.12 6.04
CA ASP A 561 7.75 3.30 7.22
C ASP A 561 8.17 4.19 8.39
N VAL A 562 7.44 4.10 9.50
CA VAL A 562 7.71 4.82 10.75
C VAL A 562 7.89 3.87 11.95
N ALA A 563 8.17 2.58 11.68
CA ALA A 563 8.36 1.58 12.73
C ALA A 563 9.72 1.73 13.43
N GLY A 564 10.73 2.17 12.68
CA GLY A 564 12.10 2.33 13.18
C GLY A 564 12.36 3.67 13.88
N ALA A 565 13.63 3.87 14.29
CA ALA A 565 14.07 5.10 14.96
C ALA A 565 14.00 6.36 14.08
N SER A 566 13.82 6.23 12.77
CA SER A 566 13.66 7.34 11.84
C SER A 566 12.73 6.92 10.71
N PRO A 567 11.89 7.86 10.21
CA PRO A 567 10.96 7.57 9.13
C PRO A 567 11.73 7.30 7.83
N VAL A 568 11.26 6.34 7.03
CA VAL A 568 11.85 5.96 5.75
C VAL A 568 10.78 6.03 4.67
N ILE A 569 11.11 6.69 3.56
CA ILE A 569 10.28 6.66 2.35
C ILE A 569 10.57 5.35 1.61
N LEU A 570 9.60 4.44 1.61
CA LEU A 570 9.67 3.15 0.91
C LEU A 570 9.31 3.28 -0.56
N GLN A 571 8.32 4.12 -0.85
CA GLN A 571 7.87 4.41 -2.21
C GLN A 571 7.68 5.91 -2.39
N HIS A 572 8.09 6.42 -3.55
CA HIS A 572 7.90 7.82 -3.96
C HIS A 572 7.60 7.87 -5.46
N ARG A 573 6.32 7.98 -5.81
CA ARG A 573 5.83 7.88 -7.19
C ARG A 573 5.18 9.20 -7.61
N ASN A 574 5.77 9.85 -8.59
CA ASN A 574 5.18 11.06 -9.17
C ASN A 574 4.06 10.69 -10.16
N LEU A 575 2.83 11.11 -9.85
CA LEU A 575 1.62 10.83 -10.62
C LEU A 575 1.28 11.93 -11.63
N THR A 576 2.13 12.93 -11.84
CA THR A 576 1.84 14.03 -12.78
C THR A 576 1.59 13.53 -14.21
N ALA A 577 2.19 12.40 -14.60
CA ALA A 577 2.01 11.79 -15.91
C ALA A 577 0.60 11.19 -16.12
N THR A 578 -0.12 10.85 -15.03
CA THR A 578 -1.49 10.33 -15.11
C THR A 578 -2.54 11.44 -15.17
N GLY A 579 -2.10 12.70 -15.29
CA GLY A 579 -2.97 13.87 -15.35
C GLY A 579 -3.19 14.51 -13.99
N PRO A 580 -4.00 15.59 -13.93
CA PRO A 580 -4.19 16.36 -12.70
C PRO A 580 -4.91 15.58 -11.60
N GLY A 581 -5.79 14.62 -11.96
CA GLY A 581 -6.58 13.76 -11.07
C GLY A 581 -7.67 14.49 -10.27
N TYR A 582 -7.41 15.73 -9.88
CA TYR A 582 -8.31 16.59 -9.11
C TYR A 582 -8.34 17.99 -9.69
N LEU A 583 -9.47 18.66 -9.52
CA LEU A 583 -9.57 20.10 -9.72
C LEU A 583 -9.01 20.83 -8.48
N PRO A 584 -8.27 21.94 -8.65
CA PRO A 584 -7.81 22.76 -7.52
C PRO A 584 -8.93 23.19 -6.55
N GLU A 585 -10.16 23.32 -7.06
CA GLU A 585 -11.35 23.70 -6.29
C GLU A 585 -11.83 22.56 -5.36
N GLU A 586 -11.67 21.31 -5.79
CA GLU A 586 -11.97 20.11 -5.00
C GLU A 586 -10.95 19.96 -3.86
N LEU A 587 -9.65 20.13 -4.18
CA LEU A 587 -8.56 20.05 -3.20
C LEU A 587 -8.58 21.19 -2.17
N ALA A 588 -9.06 22.37 -2.56
CA ALA A 588 -9.23 23.49 -1.64
C ALA A 588 -10.38 23.29 -0.64
N GLY A 589 -11.13 22.18 -0.73
CA GLY A 589 -12.20 21.82 0.19
C GLY A 589 -13.49 22.60 -0.03
N GLY A 590 -13.88 22.86 -1.29
CA GLY A 590 -15.17 23.39 -1.71
C GLY A 590 -15.91 24.27 -0.68
N PHE A 591 -15.83 25.59 -0.84
CA PHE A 591 -16.74 26.54 -0.20
C PHE A 591 -18.19 26.16 -0.56
N ALA A 592 -18.84 25.30 0.24
CA ALA A 592 -20.27 25.10 0.19
C ALA A 592 -20.93 26.40 0.66
N GLY A 593 -21.10 27.39 -0.23
CA GLY A 593 -21.80 28.61 0.14
C GLY A 593 -21.83 29.81 -0.81
N GLU A 594 -20.96 29.93 -1.81
CA GLU A 594 -21.06 31.08 -2.74
C GLU A 594 -20.94 30.62 -4.20
N GLU A 595 -22.10 30.50 -4.86
CA GLU A 595 -22.17 30.57 -6.33
C GLU A 595 -21.53 31.89 -6.82
N PRO A 596 -20.97 31.92 -8.04
CA PRO A 596 -20.20 33.06 -8.57
C PRO A 596 -20.95 34.39 -8.68
#